data_AF-A0AAD8GY42-F1
#
_entry.id   AF-A0AAD8GY42-F1
#
_cell.length_a   1.000
_cell.length_b   1.000
_cell.length_c   1.000
_cell.angle_alpha   90.00
_cell.angle_beta   90.00
_cell.angle_gamma   90.00
#
_symmetry.space_group_name_H-M   'P 1'
#
loop_
_entity.id
_entity.type
_entity.pdbx_description
1 polymer ?
#
loop_
_entity_poly.entity_id
_entity_poly.type
_entity_poly.pdbx_seq_one_letter_code
_entity_poly.pdbx_strand_id
1 'polypeptide(L)'
;MIGAYSRRSGISVIMFAATFFLGCLFAISTAIEEAVKLGPVSENDEAGKLGKVIGIHLGTSHSSVGVYKSGHLEIIANEQGKRITPSWVAFNDNETLIGDAAKNQATFNTERTVFHVKRLIGRKFEDEEVQRAIKLLPYKIVNIDGKPYIKVVMKNGETKVVLLRSHTSSVST
;
A
#
# COMPACT_ATOMS: atom_id res chain seq x y z
N MET A 1 -89.91 -8.85 -23.82
CA MET A 1 -88.63 -8.43 -24.42
C MET A 1 -87.85 -7.61 -23.40
N ILE A 2 -86.62 -8.04 -23.10
CA ILE A 2 -85.37 -7.28 -22.82
C ILE A 2 -85.43 -6.08 -21.87
N GLY A 3 -84.55 -6.12 -20.86
CA GLY A 3 -84.51 -5.21 -19.71
C GLY A 3 -83.75 -3.89 -19.89
N ALA A 4 -83.81 -3.08 -18.84
CA ALA A 4 -83.06 -1.84 -18.70
C ALA A 4 -82.15 -1.94 -17.46
N TYR A 5 -80.89 -2.33 -17.70
CA TYR A 5 -79.81 -2.27 -16.72
C TYR A 5 -79.27 -0.83 -16.69
N SER A 6 -79.50 -0.14 -15.57
CA SER A 6 -79.06 1.24 -15.31
C SER A 6 -77.53 1.34 -15.30
N ARG A 7 -76.94 1.95 -16.35
CA ARG A 7 -75.53 2.36 -16.41
C ARG A 7 -75.26 3.50 -15.42
N ARG A 8 -74.70 3.19 -14.24
CA ARG A 8 -74.09 4.19 -13.34
C ARG A 8 -72.62 4.43 -13.71
N SER A 9 -72.33 5.68 -14.07
CA SER A 9 -71.07 6.44 -13.87
C SER A 9 -69.73 5.72 -14.13
N GLY A 10 -69.31 5.66 -15.40
CA GLY A 10 -67.91 5.32 -15.79
C GLY A 10 -66.97 6.54 -15.87
N ILE A 11 -67.52 7.76 -15.90
CA ILE A 11 -66.76 8.99 -16.15
C ILE A 11 -65.97 9.44 -14.91
N SER A 12 -66.50 9.19 -13.70
CA SER A 12 -65.86 9.61 -12.45
C SER A 12 -64.60 8.79 -12.10
N VAL A 13 -64.58 7.49 -12.41
CA VAL A 13 -63.43 6.61 -12.11
C VAL A 13 -62.25 6.91 -13.04
N ILE A 14 -62.52 7.21 -14.31
CA ILE A 14 -61.49 7.56 -15.30
C ILE A 14 -60.85 8.91 -14.96
N MET A 15 -61.65 9.88 -14.49
CA MET A 15 -61.13 11.19 -14.11
C MET A 15 -60.26 11.13 -12.86
N PHE A 16 -60.64 10.32 -11.85
CA PHE A 16 -59.82 10.09 -10.66
C PHE A 16 -58.51 9.36 -10.98
N ALA A 17 -58.55 8.37 -11.88
CA ALA A 17 -57.35 7.64 -12.30
C ALA A 17 -56.37 8.55 -13.08
N ALA A 18 -56.88 9.43 -13.94
CA ALA A 18 -56.05 10.37 -14.71
C ALA A 18 -55.38 11.42 -13.81
N THR A 19 -56.08 11.95 -12.80
CA THR A 19 -55.50 12.88 -11.83
C THR A 19 -54.46 12.22 -10.93
N PHE A 20 -54.67 10.94 -10.58
CA PHE A 20 -53.71 10.19 -9.80
C PHE A 20 -52.43 9.87 -10.61
N PHE A 21 -52.58 9.45 -11.87
CA PHE A 21 -51.45 9.18 -12.75
C PHE A 21 -50.60 10.42 -13.04
N LEU A 22 -51.23 11.58 -13.28
CA LEU A 22 -50.51 12.83 -13.54
C LEU A 22 -49.82 13.36 -12.27
N GLY A 23 -50.46 13.20 -11.10
CA GLY A 23 -49.85 13.51 -9.81
C GLY A 23 -48.65 12.62 -9.48
N CYS A 24 -48.71 11.33 -9.79
CA CYS A 24 -47.57 10.42 -9.66
C CYS A 24 -46.42 10.80 -10.60
N LEU A 25 -46.70 11.21 -11.84
CA LEU A 25 -45.66 11.65 -12.77
C LEU A 25 -44.93 12.90 -12.27
N PHE A 26 -45.67 13.86 -11.69
CA PHE A 26 -45.08 15.08 -11.11
C PHE A 26 -44.22 14.76 -9.88
N ALA A 27 -44.70 13.89 -8.99
CA ALA A 27 -43.95 13.44 -7.81
C ALA A 27 -42.68 12.66 -8.19
N ILE A 28 -42.71 11.86 -9.26
CA ILE A 28 -41.53 11.16 -9.79
C ILE A 28 -40.53 12.17 -10.36
N SER A 29 -40.99 13.20 -11.07
CA SER A 29 -40.10 14.25 -11.60
C SER A 29 -39.38 15.02 -10.49
N THR A 30 -40.09 15.39 -9.42
CA THR A 30 -39.47 16.10 -8.28
C THR A 30 -38.49 15.20 -7.51
N ALA A 31 -38.80 13.90 -7.38
CA ALA A 31 -37.90 12.94 -6.72
C ALA A 31 -36.61 12.69 -7.52
N ILE A 32 -36.70 12.69 -8.86
CA ILE A 32 -35.52 12.58 -9.74
C ILE A 32 -34.65 13.83 -9.63
N GLU A 33 -35.23 15.03 -9.57
CA GLU A 33 -34.47 16.28 -9.36
C GLU A 33 -33.72 16.30 -8.01
N GLU A 34 -34.33 15.75 -6.96
CA GLU A 34 -33.71 15.66 -5.62
C GLU A 34 -32.58 14.60 -5.58
N ALA A 35 -32.77 13.48 -6.28
CA ALA A 35 -31.73 12.45 -6.45
C ALA A 35 -30.55 12.91 -7.33
N VAL A 36 -30.79 13.81 -8.29
CA VAL A 36 -29.72 14.41 -9.12
C VAL A 36 -28.99 15.54 -8.37
N LYS A 37 -29.65 16.24 -7.44
CA LYS A 37 -28.98 17.20 -6.52
C LYS A 37 -28.09 16.51 -5.49
N LEU A 38 -28.37 15.26 -5.16
CA LEU A 38 -27.43 14.36 -4.50
C LEU A 38 -26.42 13.86 -5.54
N GLY A 39 -25.54 14.75 -5.99
CA GLY A 39 -24.36 14.34 -6.76
C GLY A 39 -23.59 13.23 -6.03
N PRO A 40 -22.69 12.50 -6.70
CA PRO A 40 -21.85 11.51 -6.04
C PRO A 40 -21.23 12.15 -4.79
N VAL A 41 -21.37 11.47 -3.65
CA VAL A 41 -20.78 11.89 -2.37
C VAL A 41 -19.34 12.26 -2.66
N SER A 42 -19.03 13.55 -2.59
CA SER A 42 -17.65 14.02 -2.62
C SER A 42 -16.97 13.39 -1.43
N GLU A 43 -15.98 12.52 -1.68
CA GLU A 43 -15.10 12.02 -0.64
C GLU A 43 -14.62 13.22 0.18
N ASN A 44 -15.00 13.26 1.47
CA ASN A 44 -14.68 14.37 2.35
C ASN A 44 -13.17 14.64 2.34
N ASP A 45 -12.78 15.87 2.00
CA ASP A 45 -11.43 16.39 1.85
C ASP A 45 -10.59 16.45 3.15
N GLU A 46 -10.88 15.61 4.15
CA GLU A 46 -9.94 15.32 5.25
C GLU A 46 -8.75 14.46 4.75
N ALA A 47 -8.90 13.85 3.58
CA ALA A 47 -7.80 13.22 2.84
C ALA A 47 -6.77 14.23 2.30
N GLY A 48 -7.08 15.53 2.25
CA GLY A 48 -6.18 16.57 1.74
C GLY A 48 -4.92 16.81 2.61
N LYS A 49 -4.90 16.31 3.85
CA LYS A 49 -3.75 16.42 4.76
C LYS A 49 -2.78 15.24 4.68
N LEU A 50 -3.24 14.09 4.22
CA LEU A 50 -2.40 12.93 3.96
C LEU A 50 -2.05 12.98 2.47
N GLY A 51 -0.80 13.34 2.15
CA GLY A 51 -0.33 13.30 0.76
C GLY A 51 -0.51 11.92 0.11
N LYS A 52 -0.02 11.75 -1.14
CA LYS A 52 -0.13 10.47 -1.86
C LYS A 52 0.32 9.29 -0.99
N VAL A 53 -0.61 8.38 -0.68
CA VAL A 53 -0.33 7.18 0.10
C VAL A 53 0.39 6.15 -0.77
N ILE A 54 1.50 5.61 -0.25
CA ILE A 54 2.25 4.52 -0.88
C ILE A 54 2.21 3.26 -0.02
N GLY A 55 2.10 2.12 -0.67
CA GLY A 55 2.25 0.80 -0.05
C GLY A 55 3.67 0.29 -0.28
N ILE A 56 4.39 -0.05 0.79
CA ILE A 56 5.74 -0.62 0.70
C ILE A 56 5.69 -2.07 1.17
N HIS A 57 5.96 -3.01 0.27
CA HIS A 57 6.20 -4.40 0.64
C HIS A 57 7.69 -4.60 0.90
N LEU A 58 8.05 -4.77 2.18
CA LEU A 58 9.41 -5.11 2.59
C LEU A 58 9.55 -6.62 2.71
N GLY A 59 10.02 -7.30 1.65
CA GLY A 59 10.26 -8.74 1.68
C GLY A 59 11.63 -9.12 2.23
N THR A 60 11.90 -10.44 2.33
CA THR A 60 13.21 -10.94 2.78
C THR A 60 14.28 -10.79 1.70
N SER A 61 13.90 -11.02 0.44
CA SER A 61 14.82 -11.04 -0.71
C SER A 61 14.53 -9.93 -1.72
N HIS A 62 13.28 -9.52 -1.85
CA HIS A 62 12.86 -8.44 -2.73
C HIS A 62 11.81 -7.57 -2.05
N SER A 63 11.82 -6.29 -2.40
CA SER A 63 10.85 -5.28 -1.99
C SER A 63 10.15 -4.70 -3.20
N SER A 64 8.97 -4.15 -3.00
CA SER A 64 8.23 -3.41 -4.02
C SER A 64 7.51 -2.22 -3.39
N VAL A 65 7.20 -1.23 -4.21
CA VAL A 65 6.43 -0.05 -3.80
C VAL A 65 5.31 0.17 -4.81
N GLY A 66 4.11 0.42 -4.29
CA GLY A 66 2.93 0.72 -5.08
C GLY A 66 2.28 2.01 -4.63
N VAL A 67 1.63 2.69 -5.56
CA VAL A 67 0.80 3.87 -5.29
C VAL A 67 -0.63 3.56 -5.75
N TYR A 68 -1.61 3.93 -4.93
CA TYR A 68 -3.00 3.85 -5.34
C TYR A 68 -3.38 5.19 -5.98
N LYS A 69 -3.73 5.18 -7.27
CA LYS A 69 -4.05 6.39 -8.04
C LYS A 69 -5.11 6.05 -9.08
N SER A 70 -6.07 6.95 -9.28
CA SER A 70 -7.10 6.81 -10.34
C SER A 70 -7.85 5.46 -10.26
N GLY A 71 -8.24 5.06 -9.04
CA GLY A 71 -9.04 3.85 -8.81
C GLY A 71 -8.31 2.51 -8.98
N HIS A 72 -6.99 2.51 -9.18
CA HIS A 72 -6.21 1.28 -9.31
C HIS A 72 -4.83 1.38 -8.63
N LEU A 73 -4.26 0.21 -8.33
CA LEU A 73 -2.91 0.09 -7.77
C LEU A 73 -1.89 0.05 -8.92
N GLU A 74 -0.91 0.95 -8.88
CA GLU A 74 0.24 0.97 -9.79
C GLU A 74 1.51 0.58 -9.02
N ILE A 75 2.23 -0.45 -9.50
CA ILE A 75 3.54 -0.81 -8.95
C ILE A 75 4.63 -0.02 -9.67
N ILE A 76 5.38 0.76 -8.90
CA ILE A 76 6.39 1.68 -9.41
C ILE A 76 7.63 0.88 -9.81
N ALA A 77 8.14 1.14 -11.01
CA ALA A 77 9.41 0.59 -11.46
C ALA A 77 10.59 1.36 -10.84
N ASN A 78 11.65 0.65 -10.51
CA ASN A 78 12.92 1.25 -10.11
C ASN A 78 13.64 1.89 -11.32
N GLU A 79 14.81 2.50 -11.08
CA GLU A 79 15.61 3.16 -12.12
C GLU A 79 16.03 2.24 -13.28
N GLN A 80 16.01 0.91 -13.07
CA GLN A 80 16.31 -0.11 -14.10
C GLN A 80 15.05 -0.62 -14.81
N GLY A 81 13.88 -0.04 -14.53
CA GLY A 81 12.60 -0.46 -15.08
C GLY A 81 12.00 -1.71 -14.41
N LYS A 82 12.56 -2.20 -13.30
CA LYS A 82 12.05 -3.39 -12.59
C LYS A 82 11.05 -3.01 -11.51
N ARG A 83 9.94 -3.74 -11.43
CA ARG A 83 8.88 -3.54 -10.40
C ARG A 83 9.17 -4.20 -9.05
N ILE A 84 10.28 -4.94 -8.95
CA ILE A 84 10.79 -5.54 -7.73
C ILE A 84 12.26 -5.17 -7.59
N THR A 85 12.66 -4.80 -6.39
CA THR A 85 14.02 -4.39 -6.07
C THR A 85 14.61 -5.35 -5.05
N PRO A 86 15.81 -5.92 -5.27
CA PRO A 86 16.45 -6.78 -4.27
C PRO A 86 16.57 -6.08 -2.91
N SER A 87 16.26 -6.78 -1.81
CA SER A 87 16.43 -6.28 -0.43
C SER A 87 17.89 -6.41 0.02
N TRP A 88 18.78 -5.75 -0.72
CA TRP A 88 20.24 -5.82 -0.59
C TRP A 88 20.81 -4.42 -0.39
N VAL A 89 21.79 -4.28 0.50
CA VAL A 89 22.53 -3.04 0.76
C VAL A 89 24.00 -3.37 0.80
N ALA A 90 24.84 -2.66 0.07
CA ALA A 90 26.28 -2.85 0.12
C ALA A 90 26.99 -1.54 0.47
N PHE A 91 27.92 -1.64 1.42
CA PHE A 91 28.71 -0.50 1.87
C PHE A 91 30.05 -0.48 1.13
N ASN A 92 30.20 0.52 0.26
CA ASN A 92 31.46 0.87 -0.37
C ASN A 92 32.11 2.01 0.40
N ASP A 93 33.39 2.26 0.16
CA ASP A 93 34.14 3.24 0.95
C ASP A 93 33.59 4.67 0.79
N ASN A 94 33.04 5.00 -0.39
CA ASN A 94 32.54 6.34 -0.70
C ASN A 94 31.00 6.44 -0.75
N GLU A 95 30.30 5.32 -0.90
CA GLU A 95 28.86 5.32 -1.14
C GLU A 95 28.18 4.06 -0.60
N THR A 96 26.85 4.11 -0.50
CA THR A 96 26.03 2.95 -0.16
C THR A 96 25.20 2.57 -1.38
N LEU A 97 25.42 1.35 -1.88
CA LEU A 97 24.65 0.79 -2.98
C LEU A 97 23.43 0.05 -2.43
N ILE A 98 22.30 0.12 -3.14
CA ILE A 98 21.04 -0.51 -2.74
C ILE A 98 20.46 -1.27 -3.94
N GLY A 99 19.76 -2.37 -3.68
CA GLY A 99 19.02 -3.08 -4.72
C GLY A 99 19.90 -3.86 -5.67
N ASP A 100 19.64 -3.71 -6.97
CA ASP A 100 20.35 -4.43 -8.02
C ASP A 100 21.86 -4.13 -8.02
N ALA A 101 22.26 -2.87 -7.78
CA ALA A 101 23.66 -2.48 -7.70
C ALA A 101 24.41 -3.22 -6.58
N ALA A 102 23.81 -3.31 -5.39
CA ALA A 102 24.37 -4.05 -4.26
C ALA A 102 24.46 -5.56 -4.54
N LYS A 103 23.40 -6.14 -5.12
CA LYS A 103 23.35 -7.57 -5.45
C LYS A 103 24.40 -7.96 -6.49
N ASN A 104 24.62 -7.13 -7.51
CA ASN A 104 25.55 -7.42 -8.61
C ASN A 104 27.01 -7.51 -8.15
N GLN A 105 27.40 -6.76 -7.12
CA GLN A 105 28.78 -6.80 -6.59
C GLN A 105 28.98 -7.76 -5.41
N ALA A 106 27.93 -8.47 -4.99
CA ALA A 106 27.95 -9.26 -3.75
C ALA A 106 29.07 -10.29 -3.68
N THR A 107 29.46 -10.87 -4.82
CA THR A 107 30.55 -11.86 -4.91
C THR A 107 31.94 -11.25 -4.67
N PHE A 108 32.12 -9.96 -4.95
CA PHE A 108 33.40 -9.26 -4.80
C PHE A 108 33.50 -8.49 -3.48
N ASN A 109 32.37 -8.13 -2.88
CA ASN A 109 32.28 -7.35 -1.64
C ASN A 109 31.39 -8.05 -0.60
N THR A 110 31.65 -9.33 -0.35
CA THR A 110 30.73 -10.22 0.37
C THR A 110 30.49 -9.81 1.82
N GLU A 111 31.55 -9.48 2.56
CA GLU A 111 31.46 -9.13 3.99
C GLU A 111 30.77 -7.79 4.26
N ARG A 112 30.67 -6.92 3.25
CA ARG A 112 30.06 -5.59 3.35
C ARG A 112 28.76 -5.49 2.57
N THR A 113 28.28 -6.61 2.02
CA THR A 113 27.00 -6.72 1.31
C THR A 113 26.00 -7.44 2.19
N VAL A 114 24.96 -6.72 2.60
CA VAL A 114 23.95 -7.11 3.57
C VAL A 114 22.64 -7.47 2.88
N PHE A 115 22.10 -8.64 3.22
CA PHE A 115 20.85 -9.18 2.67
C PHE A 115 20.19 -10.15 3.66
N HIS A 116 18.91 -10.51 3.47
CA HIS A 116 18.16 -11.40 4.38
C HIS A 116 17.98 -10.89 5.82
N VAL A 117 18.05 -9.57 6.00
CA VAL A 117 17.91 -8.92 7.31
C VAL A 117 16.51 -9.05 7.92
N LYS A 118 15.46 -9.14 7.09
CA LYS A 118 14.06 -9.12 7.57
C LYS A 118 13.78 -10.12 8.71
N ARG A 119 14.38 -11.30 8.65
CA ARG A 119 14.19 -12.35 9.67
C ARG A 119 14.88 -12.07 11.01
N LEU A 120 15.83 -11.13 11.03
CA LEU A 120 16.61 -10.77 12.22
C LEU A 120 16.03 -9.57 12.98
N ILE A 121 15.18 -8.78 12.32
CA ILE A 121 14.59 -7.58 12.91
C ILE A 121 13.72 -7.96 14.11
N GLY A 122 13.91 -7.25 15.22
CA GLY A 122 13.10 -7.41 16.44
C GLY A 122 13.45 -8.65 17.28
N ARG A 123 14.42 -9.47 16.87
CA ARG A 123 14.89 -10.63 17.64
C ARG A 123 15.95 -10.25 18.67
N LYS A 124 16.13 -11.12 19.67
CA LYS A 124 17.27 -11.09 20.59
C LYS A 124 18.49 -11.73 19.92
N PHE A 125 19.69 -11.35 20.33
CA PHE A 125 20.92 -11.92 19.78
C PHE A 125 20.98 -13.44 19.97
N GLU A 126 20.50 -13.94 21.10
CA GLU A 126 20.53 -15.37 21.47
C GLU A 126 19.49 -16.24 20.75
N ASP A 127 18.58 -15.64 19.96
CA ASP A 127 17.55 -16.37 19.24
C ASP A 127 18.15 -17.38 18.24
N GLU A 128 17.59 -18.60 18.19
CA GLU A 128 18.06 -19.68 17.30
C GLU A 128 18.14 -19.27 15.83
N GLU A 129 17.22 -18.43 15.34
CA GLU A 129 17.30 -17.90 13.98
C GLU A 129 18.49 -16.97 13.79
N VAL A 130 18.80 -16.13 14.78
CA VAL A 130 19.96 -15.23 14.72
C VAL A 130 21.25 -16.04 14.78
N GLN A 131 21.32 -17.04 15.66
CA GLN A 131 22.49 -17.93 15.78
C GLN A 131 22.72 -18.77 14.51
N ARG A 132 21.65 -19.20 13.84
CA ARG A 132 21.76 -19.84 12.52
C ARG A 132 22.25 -18.85 11.46
N ALA A 133 21.72 -17.63 11.46
CA ALA A 133 22.09 -16.60 10.51
C ALA A 133 23.58 -16.23 10.61
N ILE A 134 24.13 -16.13 11.84
CA ILE A 134 25.57 -15.89 12.09
C ILE A 134 26.46 -16.93 11.38
N LYS A 135 26.02 -18.18 11.29
CA LYS A 135 26.79 -19.27 10.67
C LYS A 135 26.69 -19.30 9.14
N LEU A 136 25.61 -18.76 8.59
CA LEU A 136 25.27 -18.88 7.17
C LEU A 136 25.57 -17.60 6.37
N LEU A 137 25.56 -16.44 7.03
CA LEU A 137 25.71 -15.16 6.37
C LEU A 137 27.18 -14.74 6.34
N PRO A 138 27.62 -14.09 5.24
CA PRO A 138 29.02 -13.74 5.03
C PRO A 138 29.47 -12.48 5.79
N TYR A 139 28.54 -11.78 6.46
CA TYR A 139 28.81 -10.54 7.17
C TYR A 139 28.65 -10.73 8.68
N LYS A 140 29.34 -9.89 9.47
CA LYS A 140 29.40 -10.05 10.92
C LYS A 140 28.13 -9.53 11.59
N ILE A 141 27.48 -10.40 12.35
CA ILE A 141 26.41 -10.03 13.28
C ILE A 141 26.99 -10.08 14.70
N VAL A 142 26.89 -8.98 15.43
CA VAL A 142 27.45 -8.79 16.78
C VAL A 142 26.35 -8.52 17.80
N ASN A 143 26.63 -8.89 19.04
CA ASN A 143 25.75 -8.62 20.17
C ASN A 143 26.07 -7.23 20.74
N ILE A 144 25.06 -6.38 20.85
CA ILE A 144 25.14 -5.14 21.63
C ILE A 144 23.85 -5.09 22.46
N ASP A 145 23.99 -5.07 23.79
CA ASP A 145 22.89 -5.03 24.75
C ASP A 145 21.79 -6.09 24.49
N GLY A 146 22.20 -7.31 24.15
CA GLY A 146 21.30 -8.43 23.90
C GLY A 146 20.59 -8.40 22.54
N LYS A 147 20.91 -7.44 21.67
CA LYS A 147 20.31 -7.26 20.34
C LYS A 147 21.33 -7.54 19.23
N PRO A 148 20.89 -8.08 18.08
CA PRO A 148 21.76 -8.29 16.94
C PRO A 148 21.98 -6.99 16.15
N TYR A 149 23.24 -6.68 15.90
CA TYR A 149 23.69 -5.60 15.04
C TYR A 149 24.55 -6.15 13.91
N ILE A 150 24.49 -5.55 12.73
CA ILE A 150 25.43 -5.85 11.67
C ILE A 150 26.64 -4.94 11.80
N LYS A 151 27.83 -5.52 11.85
CA LYS A 151 29.11 -4.81 11.88
C LYS A 151 29.78 -4.92 10.52
N VAL A 152 30.01 -3.78 9.88
CA VAL A 152 30.72 -3.67 8.60
C VAL A 152 32.01 -2.90 8.80
N VAL A 153 33.13 -3.45 8.35
CA VAL A 153 34.45 -2.82 8.45
C VAL A 153 34.83 -2.25 7.07
N MET A 154 35.00 -0.93 7.00
CA MET A 154 35.37 -0.17 5.81
C MET A 154 36.87 -0.29 5.52
N LYS A 155 37.36 0.06 4.31
CA LYS A 155 38.79 -0.13 3.97
C LYS A 155 39.71 0.81 4.76
N ASN A 156 39.22 1.98 5.14
CA ASN A 156 39.92 2.94 6.00
C ASN A 156 40.02 2.47 7.47
N GLY A 157 39.49 1.29 7.81
CA GLY A 157 39.46 0.76 9.18
C GLY A 157 38.25 1.23 10.01
N GLU A 158 37.43 2.16 9.48
CA GLU A 158 36.21 2.61 10.12
C GLU A 158 35.20 1.45 10.24
N THR A 159 34.52 1.38 11.38
CA THR A 159 33.48 0.38 11.60
C THR A 159 32.10 1.04 11.56
N LYS A 160 31.25 0.58 10.65
CA LYS A 160 29.81 0.91 10.64
C LYS A 160 29.03 -0.16 11.38
N VAL A 161 28.19 0.26 12.32
CA VAL A 161 27.33 -0.62 13.11
C VAL A 161 25.88 -0.29 12.79
N VAL A 162 25.15 -1.25 12.23
CA VAL A 162 23.76 -1.08 11.78
C VAL A 162 22.83 -1.88 12.68
N LEU A 163 21.94 -1.18 13.38
CA LEU A 163 20.88 -1.80 14.18
C LEU A 163 19.81 -2.42 13.28
N LEU A 164 19.50 -3.68 13.53
CA LEU A 164 18.42 -4.40 12.88
C LEU A 164 17.06 -4.05 13.49
N ARG A 165 16.57 -2.86 13.13
CA ARG A 165 15.22 -2.38 13.49
C ARG A 165 14.40 -2.05 12.25
N SER A 166 13.08 -2.18 12.36
CA SER A 166 12.18 -1.48 11.46
C SER A 166 12.39 0.02 11.68
N HIS A 167 13.05 0.69 10.75
CA HIS A 167 13.09 2.14 10.73
C HIS A 167 11.74 2.61 10.21
N THR A 168 10.84 3.02 11.11
CA THR A 168 9.77 3.94 10.76
C THR A 168 10.42 5.31 10.58
N SER A 169 10.95 5.58 9.39
CA SER A 169 11.19 6.95 8.96
C SER A 169 9.84 7.52 8.55
N SER A 170 9.20 8.28 9.45
CA SER A 170 8.12 9.18 9.05
C SER A 170 8.74 10.19 8.09
N VAL A 171 8.51 10.01 6.79
CA VAL A 171 8.83 11.03 5.79
C VAL A 171 7.76 12.10 5.95
N SER A 172 8.01 13.05 6.85
CA SER A 172 7.27 14.31 6.90
C SER A 172 7.62 15.07 5.62
N THR A 173 6.63 15.15 4.73
CA THR A 173 6.69 16.00 3.53
C THR A 173 6.37 17.43 3.91
#